data_AF-A0A930UBV3-F1
#
_entry.id   AF-A0A930UBV3-F1
#
_cell.length_a   1.000
_cell.length_b   1.000
_cell.length_c   1.000
_cell.angle_alpha   90.00
_cell.angle_beta   90.00
_cell.angle_gamma   90.00
#
_symmetry.space_group_name_H-M   'P 1'
#
loop_
_entity.id
_entity.type
_entity.pdbx_description
1 polymer ?
#
loop_
_entity_poly.entity_id
_entity_poly.type
_entity_poly.pdbx_seq_one_letter_code
_entity_poly.pdbx_strand_id
1 'polypeptide(L)'
;MTAAQSDYKKLQAKDLFVKGFSLTNISEILGVGVKTLGNWRELHCWDNEKELFAIRPSEIKKLILQYVLDIRDGKKPAHKADDLAKISAAFDRMDDDRKKAVHTMESFDSFSQFMVVQAGNNTGKKRDEILELLQTIRIHFDKYINELVSND
;
A
#
# COMPACT_ATOMS: atom_id res chain seq x y z
N MET A 1 -7.79 -22.18 15.46
CA MET A 1 -7.94 -20.79 14.97
C MET A 1 -9.42 -20.56 14.71
N THR A 2 -9.98 -19.42 15.14
CA THR A 2 -11.33 -19.04 14.70
C THR A 2 -11.30 -18.59 13.23
N ALA A 3 -12.44 -18.61 12.54
CA ALA A 3 -12.52 -18.17 11.14
C ALA A 3 -11.98 -16.74 10.95
N ALA A 4 -12.38 -15.82 11.85
CA ALA A 4 -11.91 -14.43 11.83
C ALA A 4 -10.39 -14.29 12.00
N GLN A 5 -9.77 -15.10 12.87
CA GLN A 5 -8.32 -15.11 13.05
C GLN A 5 -7.60 -15.66 11.81
N SER A 6 -8.18 -16.66 11.14
CA SER A 6 -7.63 -17.22 9.91
C SER A 6 -7.68 -16.21 8.76
N ASP A 7 -8.79 -15.49 8.61
CA ASP A 7 -8.93 -14.47 7.56
C ASP A 7 -8.02 -13.28 7.79
N TYR A 8 -7.88 -12.83 9.05
CA TYR A 8 -6.92 -11.78 9.40
C TYR A 8 -5.49 -12.18 9.04
N LYS A 9 -5.05 -13.38 9.43
CA LYS A 9 -3.70 -13.87 9.09
C LYS A 9 -3.50 -14.05 7.59
N LYS A 10 -4.54 -14.45 6.84
CA LYS A 10 -4.49 -14.55 5.39
C LYS A 10 -4.26 -13.18 4.75
N LEU A 11 -4.96 -12.14 5.20
CA LEU A 11 -4.78 -10.77 4.71
C LEU A 11 -3.36 -10.25 5.00
N GLN A 12 -2.85 -10.47 6.22
CA GLN A 12 -1.49 -10.07 6.57
C GLN A 12 -0.44 -10.84 5.76
N ALA A 13 -0.61 -12.15 5.59
CA ALA A 13 0.30 -12.98 4.80
C ALA A 13 0.37 -12.51 3.35
N LYS A 14 -0.78 -12.17 2.77
CA LYS A 14 -0.91 -11.63 1.42
C LYS A 14 -0.17 -10.30 1.27
N ASP A 15 -0.39 -9.35 2.18
CA ASP A 15 0.29 -8.05 2.18
C ASP A 15 1.82 -8.20 2.23
N LEU A 16 2.33 -9.07 3.11
CA LEU A 16 3.77 -9.36 3.18
C LEU A 16 4.30 -10.02 1.90
N PHE A 17 3.55 -10.96 1.30
CA PHE A 17 3.95 -11.62 0.06
C PHE A 17 4.05 -10.64 -1.11
N VAL A 18 3.05 -9.77 -1.26
CA VAL A 18 3.00 -8.71 -2.27
C VAL A 18 4.17 -7.74 -2.10
N LYS A 19 4.56 -7.43 -0.85
CA LYS A 19 5.77 -6.64 -0.51
C LYS A 19 7.09 -7.37 -0.73
N GLY A 20 7.06 -8.64 -1.16
CA GLY A 20 8.25 -9.39 -1.58
C GLY A 20 8.81 -10.39 -0.57
N PHE A 21 8.19 -10.57 0.59
CA PHE A 21 8.66 -11.54 1.57
C PHE A 21 8.45 -12.99 1.07
N SER A 22 9.39 -13.88 1.41
CA SER A 22 9.27 -15.31 1.11
C SER A 22 8.21 -15.97 1.99
N LEU A 23 7.59 -17.06 1.51
CA LEU A 23 6.60 -17.80 2.32
C LEU A 23 7.21 -18.37 3.60
N THR A 24 8.51 -18.66 3.61
CA THR A 24 9.26 -19.08 4.80
C THR A 24 9.31 -17.96 5.83
N ASN A 25 9.70 -16.75 5.45
CA ASN A 25 9.75 -15.61 6.36
C ASN A 25 8.35 -15.25 6.88
N ILE A 26 7.33 -15.32 6.02
CA ILE A 26 5.93 -15.05 6.41
C ILE A 26 5.44 -16.11 7.40
N SER A 27 5.81 -17.38 7.19
CA SER A 27 5.49 -18.48 8.10
C SER A 27 6.07 -18.23 9.49
N GLU A 28 7.30 -17.75 9.58
CA GLU A 28 7.95 -17.40 10.85
C GLU A 28 7.28 -16.20 11.53
N ILE A 29 6.95 -15.15 10.78
CA ILE A 29 6.32 -13.93 11.30
C ILE A 29 4.90 -14.20 11.82
N LEU A 30 4.10 -14.98 11.09
CA LEU A 30 2.66 -15.15 11.37
C LEU A 30 2.32 -16.47 12.07
N GLY A 31 3.27 -17.40 12.18
CA GLY A 31 3.06 -18.74 12.73
C GLY A 31 2.04 -19.55 11.92
N VAL A 32 2.05 -19.40 10.58
CA VAL A 32 1.19 -20.14 9.66
C VAL A 32 2.07 -21.03 8.80
N GLY A 33 1.79 -22.33 8.75
CA GLY A 33 2.63 -23.26 8.00
C GLY A 33 2.76 -22.89 6.51
N VAL A 34 3.98 -23.01 5.96
CA VAL A 34 4.31 -22.68 4.56
C VAL A 34 3.37 -23.35 3.55
N LYS A 35 2.93 -24.59 3.80
CA LYS A 35 1.97 -25.30 2.94
C LYS A 35 0.61 -24.60 2.88
N THR A 36 0.11 -24.11 4.01
CA THR A 36 -1.13 -23.34 4.08
C THR A 36 -0.99 -22.00 3.35
N LEU A 37 0.15 -21.33 3.50
CA LEU A 37 0.46 -20.09 2.77
C LEU A 37 0.54 -20.33 1.26
N GLY A 38 1.15 -21.43 0.82
CA GLY A 38 1.20 -21.83 -0.58
C GLY A 38 -0.19 -22.04 -1.18
N ASN A 39 -1.06 -22.77 -0.47
CA ASN A 39 -2.45 -22.96 -0.91
C ASN A 39 -3.21 -21.63 -1.02
N TRP A 40 -3.01 -20.70 -0.08
CA TRP A 40 -3.66 -19.38 -0.16
C TRP A 40 -3.13 -18.54 -1.31
N ARG A 41 -1.81 -18.57 -1.55
CA ARG A 41 -1.17 -17.89 -2.68
C ARG A 41 -1.78 -18.32 -4.01
N GLU A 42 -1.93 -19.63 -4.21
CA GLU A 42 -2.51 -20.20 -5.43
C GLU A 42 -4.01 -19.90 -5.55
N LEU A 43 -4.80 -20.22 -4.52
CA LEU A 43 -6.26 -20.07 -4.55
C LEU A 43 -6.72 -18.62 -4.74
N HIS A 44 -5.93 -17.66 -4.26
CA HIS A 44 -6.25 -16.24 -4.30
C HIS A 44 -5.33 -15.44 -5.23
N CYS A 45 -4.58 -16.11 -6.11
CA CYS A 45 -3.76 -15.50 -7.15
C CYS A 45 -2.84 -14.37 -6.65
N TRP A 46 -2.14 -14.57 -5.52
CA TRP A 46 -1.32 -13.51 -4.93
C TRP A 46 -0.16 -13.06 -5.84
N ASP A 47 0.29 -13.92 -6.75
CA ASP A 47 1.31 -13.55 -7.75
C ASP A 47 0.85 -12.44 -8.67
N ASN A 48 -0.41 -12.47 -9.14
CA ASN A 48 -0.96 -11.40 -9.98
C ASN A 48 -1.00 -10.08 -9.21
N GLU A 49 -1.36 -10.11 -7.94
CA GLU A 49 -1.37 -8.90 -7.11
C GLU A 49 0.04 -8.38 -6.82
N LYS A 50 1.01 -9.28 -6.66
CA LYS A 50 2.42 -8.92 -6.53
C LYS A 50 2.95 -8.27 -7.81
N GLU A 51 2.57 -8.78 -8.98
CA GLU A 51 2.91 -8.18 -10.27
C GLU A 51 2.30 -6.79 -10.40
N LEU A 52 1.00 -6.63 -10.10
CA LEU A 52 0.32 -5.34 -10.13
C LEU A 52 0.97 -4.33 -9.18
N PHE A 53 1.34 -4.76 -7.96
CA PHE A 53 2.05 -3.92 -7.00
C PHE A 53 3.47 -3.54 -7.46
N ALA A 54 4.10 -4.37 -8.28
CA ALA A 54 5.43 -4.12 -8.83
C ALA A 54 5.41 -3.15 -10.03
N ILE A 55 4.27 -2.94 -10.68
CA ILE A 55 4.13 -1.96 -11.77
C ILE A 55 4.35 -0.56 -11.19
N ARG A 56 5.45 0.07 -11.61
CA ARG A 56 5.79 1.44 -11.21
C ARG A 56 5.32 2.45 -12.26
N PRO A 57 5.07 3.72 -11.89
CA PRO A 57 4.81 4.81 -12.85
C PRO A 57 5.84 4.87 -13.98
N SER A 58 7.10 4.55 -13.66
CA SER A 58 8.21 4.50 -14.63
C SER A 58 8.00 3.50 -15.77
N GLU A 59 7.17 2.48 -15.60
CA GLU A 59 6.83 1.53 -16.68
C GLU A 59 5.99 2.20 -17.77
N ILE A 60 5.06 3.10 -17.40
CA ILE A 60 4.30 3.90 -18.38
C ILE A 60 5.27 4.78 -19.18
N LYS A 61 6.23 5.41 -18.50
CA LYS A 61 7.29 6.19 -19.16
C LYS A 61 8.11 5.34 -20.14
N LYS A 62 8.48 4.11 -19.76
CA LYS A 62 9.20 3.19 -20.65
C LYS A 62 8.38 2.84 -21.90
N LEU A 63 7.09 2.58 -21.77
CA LEU A 63 6.20 2.29 -22.91
C LEU A 63 6.15 3.48 -23.88
N ILE A 64 6.05 4.71 -23.36
CA ILE A 64 6.07 5.94 -24.17
C ILE A 64 7.42 6.11 -24.89
N LEU A 65 8.54 5.90 -24.18
CA LEU A 65 9.88 6.01 -24.78
C LEU A 65 10.11 4.93 -25.85
N GLN A 66 9.64 3.69 -25.62
CA GLN A 66 9.72 2.62 -26.61
C GLN A 66 8.90 2.97 -27.86
N TYR A 67 7.71 3.55 -27.70
CA TYR A 67 6.91 4.04 -28.82
C TYR A 67 7.67 5.09 -29.66
N VAL A 68 8.36 6.03 -29.01
CA VAL A 68 9.19 7.03 -29.69
C VAL A 68 10.37 6.39 -30.43
N LEU A 69 11.04 5.40 -29.80
CA LEU A 69 12.12 4.66 -30.44
C LEU A 69 11.66 3.91 -31.68
N ASP A 70 10.50 3.25 -31.61
CA ASP A 70 9.93 2.49 -32.74
C ASP A 70 9.64 3.41 -33.93
N ILE A 71 9.04 4.59 -33.68
CA ILE A 71 8.81 5.59 -34.74
C ILE A 71 10.12 6.05 -35.37
N ARG A 72 11.10 6.43 -34.53
CA ARG A 72 12.41 6.91 -35.00
C ARG A 72 13.10 5.89 -35.89
N ASP A 73 13.00 4.62 -35.54
CA ASP A 73 13.62 3.50 -36.26
C ASP A 73 12.76 3.02 -37.46
N GLY A 74 11.60 3.63 -37.72
CA GLY A 74 10.69 3.21 -38.79
C GLY A 74 9.96 1.88 -38.53
N LYS A 75 9.95 1.41 -37.28
CA LYS A 75 9.24 0.20 -36.83
C LYS A 75 7.78 0.53 -36.53
N LYS A 76 6.90 -0.47 -36.67
CA LYS A 76 5.50 -0.35 -36.24
C LYS A 76 5.43 -0.46 -34.71
N PRO A 77 4.97 0.56 -33.99
CA PRO A 77 4.88 0.50 -32.54
C PRO A 77 3.84 -0.53 -32.07
N ALA A 78 4.10 -1.17 -30.93
CA ALA A 78 3.18 -2.15 -30.32
C ALA A 78 1.89 -1.53 -29.76
N HIS A 79 1.94 -0.24 -29.41
CA HIS A 79 0.83 0.50 -28.79
C HIS A 79 0.52 1.77 -29.60
N LYS A 80 -0.69 2.32 -29.47
CA LYS A 80 -1.05 3.60 -30.09
C LYS A 80 -0.70 4.76 -29.16
N ALA A 81 -0.30 5.90 -29.74
CA ALA A 81 -0.04 7.12 -28.97
C ALA A 81 -1.26 7.56 -28.14
N ASP A 82 -2.46 7.48 -28.70
CA ASP A 82 -3.70 7.85 -28.00
C ASP A 82 -3.97 6.98 -26.77
N ASP A 83 -3.74 5.67 -26.87
CA ASP A 83 -3.89 4.74 -25.73
C ASP A 83 -2.87 5.06 -24.63
N LEU A 84 -1.61 5.30 -25.00
CA LEU A 84 -0.54 5.66 -24.06
C LEU A 84 -0.83 7.00 -23.36
N ALA A 85 -1.34 7.99 -24.09
CA ALA A 85 -1.72 9.30 -23.54
C ALA A 85 -2.87 9.17 -22.53
N LYS A 86 -3.88 8.35 -22.85
CA LYS A 86 -5.01 8.08 -21.95
C LYS A 86 -4.58 7.34 -20.69
N ILE A 87 -3.71 6.34 -20.81
CA ILE A 87 -3.17 5.59 -19.67
C ILE A 87 -2.33 6.50 -18.78
N SER A 88 -1.45 7.32 -19.36
CA SER A 88 -0.66 8.30 -18.59
C SER A 88 -1.56 9.26 -17.82
N ALA A 89 -2.56 9.85 -18.49
CA ALA A 89 -3.48 10.79 -17.85
C ALA A 89 -4.40 10.12 -16.81
N ALA A 90 -4.72 8.83 -16.97
CA ALA A 90 -5.45 8.08 -15.95
C ALA A 90 -4.56 7.83 -14.73
N PHE A 91 -3.30 7.47 -14.96
CA PHE A 91 -2.32 7.23 -13.91
C PHE A 91 -2.05 8.50 -13.08
N ASP A 92 -1.80 9.64 -13.73
CA ASP A 92 -1.58 10.94 -13.05
C ASP A 92 -2.79 11.35 -12.18
N ARG A 93 -4.01 10.92 -12.52
CA ARG A 93 -5.21 11.19 -11.71
C ARG A 93 -5.36 10.23 -10.53
N MET A 94 -4.84 9.00 -10.64
CA MET A 94 -4.86 7.98 -9.59
C MET A 94 -3.73 8.19 -8.58
N ASP A 95 -2.57 8.64 -9.06
CA ASP A 95 -1.36 8.86 -8.28
C ASP A 95 -1.27 10.31 -7.77
N ASP A 96 -2.35 10.77 -7.13
CA ASP A 96 -2.37 12.07 -6.49
C ASP A 96 -1.95 11.88 -5.02
N ASP A 97 -0.64 11.78 -4.81
CA ASP A 97 -0.05 11.57 -3.48
C ASP A 97 -0.44 12.69 -2.50
N ARG A 98 -0.71 13.90 -3.00
CA ARG A 98 -1.36 14.97 -2.22
C ARG A 98 -2.77 14.61 -1.77
N LYS A 99 -3.64 14.09 -2.63
CA LYS A 99 -4.98 13.61 -2.21
C LYS A 99 -4.85 12.47 -1.21
N LYS A 100 -3.93 11.53 -1.43
CA LYS A 100 -3.68 10.42 -0.48
C LYS A 100 -3.21 10.97 0.87
N ALA A 101 -2.27 11.91 0.89
CA ALA A 101 -1.77 12.55 2.10
C ALA A 101 -2.90 13.30 2.84
N VAL A 102 -3.71 14.10 2.13
CA VAL A 102 -4.84 14.84 2.70
C VAL A 102 -5.86 13.90 3.35
N HIS A 103 -6.35 12.89 2.63
CA HIS A 103 -7.34 11.96 3.19
C HIS A 103 -6.78 11.10 4.33
N THR A 104 -5.49 10.77 4.28
CA THR A 104 -4.81 10.04 5.36
C THR A 104 -4.70 10.91 6.60
N MET A 105 -4.34 12.20 6.46
CA MET A 105 -4.32 13.17 7.56
C MET A 105 -5.71 13.35 8.18
N GLU A 106 -6.75 13.56 7.37
CA GLU A 106 -8.14 13.73 7.85
C GLU A 106 -8.63 12.50 8.65
N SER A 107 -8.31 11.30 8.15
CA SER A 107 -8.66 10.05 8.82
C SER A 107 -7.92 9.89 10.14
N PHE A 108 -6.62 10.22 10.17
CA PHE A 108 -5.81 10.13 11.37
C PHE A 108 -6.17 11.19 12.41
N ASP A 109 -6.53 12.40 11.99
CA ASP A 109 -7.03 13.45 12.89
C ASP A 109 -8.37 13.05 13.51
N SER A 110 -9.28 12.48 12.70
CA SER A 110 -10.56 11.95 13.20
C SER A 110 -10.35 10.83 14.23
N PHE A 111 -9.42 9.91 13.95
CA PHE A 111 -9.03 8.86 14.89
C PHE A 111 -8.37 9.42 16.16
N SER A 112 -7.50 10.42 16.01
CA SER A 112 -6.84 11.10 17.14
C SER A 112 -7.86 11.77 18.05
N GLN A 113 -8.86 12.43 17.47
CA GLN A 113 -9.94 13.05 18.22
C GLN A 113 -10.79 12.01 18.95
N PHE A 114 -11.10 10.87 18.31
CA PHE A 114 -11.73 9.74 18.98
C PHE A 114 -10.91 9.25 20.17
N MET A 115 -9.60 9.09 20.03
CA MET A 115 -8.70 8.67 21.10
C MET A 115 -8.63 9.69 22.25
N VAL A 116 -8.65 10.99 21.96
CA VAL A 116 -8.72 12.05 22.98
C VAL A 116 -10.04 11.97 23.76
N VAL A 117 -11.17 11.72 23.09
CA VAL A 117 -12.46 11.48 23.76
C VAL A 117 -12.40 10.24 24.65
N GLN A 118 -11.77 9.15 24.18
CA GLN A 118 -11.53 7.96 25.01
C GLN A 118 -10.68 8.31 26.24
N ALA A 119 -9.60 9.07 26.08
CA ALA A 119 -8.78 9.51 27.21
C ALA A 119 -9.60 10.33 28.22
N GLY A 120 -10.42 11.27 27.76
CA GLY A 120 -11.31 12.08 28.60
C GLY A 120 -12.37 11.27 29.36
N ASN A 121 -12.79 10.14 28.81
CA ASN A 121 -13.71 9.19 29.48
C ASN A 121 -13.00 8.25 30.48
N ASN A 122 -11.68 8.33 30.61
CA ASN A 122 -10.89 7.57 31.58
C ASN A 122 -10.22 8.51 32.60
N THR A 123 -9.69 7.94 33.69
CA THR A 123 -8.97 8.71 34.73
C THR A 123 -7.67 8.04 35.13
N GLY A 124 -6.77 8.81 35.73
CA GLY A 124 -5.46 8.34 36.21
C GLY A 124 -4.60 7.71 35.11
N LYS A 125 -3.90 6.63 35.46
CA LYS A 125 -2.90 5.96 34.62
C LYS A 125 -3.40 5.63 33.21
N LYS A 126 -4.64 5.17 33.07
CA LYS A 126 -5.20 4.75 31.77
C LYS A 126 -5.43 5.93 30.83
N ARG A 127 -5.77 7.11 31.34
CA ARG A 127 -5.83 8.34 30.54
C ARG A 127 -4.43 8.69 30.03
N ASP A 128 -3.45 8.67 30.92
CA ASP A 128 -2.08 9.09 30.62
C ASP A 128 -1.45 8.15 29.58
N GLU A 129 -1.68 6.83 29.67
CA GLU A 129 -1.25 5.83 28.68
C GLU A 129 -1.84 6.09 27.28
N ILE A 130 -3.13 6.44 27.18
CA ILE A 130 -3.78 6.74 25.89
C ILE A 130 -3.15 7.96 25.23
N LEU A 131 -2.84 9.00 26.01
CA LEU A 131 -2.24 10.24 25.52
C LEU A 131 -0.78 10.01 25.07
N GLU A 132 0.02 9.26 25.82
CA GLU A 132 1.39 8.90 25.43
C GLU A 132 1.44 8.08 24.14
N LEU A 133 0.53 7.11 24.00
CA LEU A 133 0.41 6.31 22.79
C LEU A 133 0.07 7.19 21.58
N LEU A 134 -0.90 8.10 21.73
CA LEU A 134 -1.30 9.01 20.67
C LEU A 134 -0.13 9.88 20.21
N GLN A 135 0.64 10.42 21.17
CA GLN A 135 1.80 11.25 20.88
C GLN A 135 2.90 10.47 20.13
N THR A 136 3.16 9.23 20.56
CA THR A 136 4.15 8.37 19.91
C THR A 136 3.75 8.04 18.47
N ILE A 137 2.50 7.64 18.24
CA ILE A 137 2.00 7.31 16.91
C ILE A 137 2.01 8.55 16.01
N ARG A 138 1.66 9.73 16.52
CA ARG A 138 1.65 10.98 15.73
C ARG A 138 3.00 11.26 15.09
N ILE A 139 4.10 11.08 15.83
CA ILE A 139 5.45 11.30 15.31
C ILE A 139 5.76 10.39 14.12
N HIS A 140 5.36 9.12 14.20
CA HIS A 140 5.55 8.18 13.09
C HIS A 140 4.65 8.50 11.90
N PHE A 141 3.42 8.93 12.17
CA PHE A 141 2.46 9.33 11.16
C PHE A 141 2.94 10.56 10.38
N ASP A 142 3.42 11.60 11.07
CA ASP A 142 3.93 12.81 10.44
C ASP A 142 5.15 12.52 9.53
N LYS A 143 6.01 11.57 9.91
CA LYS A 143 7.11 11.10 9.04
C LYS A 143 6.59 10.46 7.76
N TYR A 144 5.58 9.60 7.86
CA TYR A 144 4.97 8.96 6.69
C TYR A 144 4.30 10.00 5.76
N ILE A 145 3.58 10.98 6.31
CA ILE A 145 3.00 12.07 5.51
C ILE A 145 4.09 12.86 4.78
N ASN A 146 5.20 13.18 5.45
CA ASN A 146 6.32 13.87 4.81
C ASN A 146 6.92 13.04 3.67
N GLU A 147 7.00 11.72 3.79
CA GLU A 147 7.42 10.84 2.68
C GLU A 147 6.44 10.88 1.51
N LEU A 148 5.12 10.91 1.77
CA LEU A 148 4.11 11.02 0.71
C LEU A 148 4.19 12.37 -0.04
N VAL A 149 4.38 13.48 0.69
CA VAL A 149 4.40 14.82 0.09
C VAL A 149 5.73 15.16 -0.57
N SER A 150 6.84 14.52 -0.17
CA SER A 150 8.18 14.79 -0.73
C SER A 150 8.52 13.95 -1.97
N ASN A 151 7.71 12.94 -2.31
CA ASN A 151 7.90 12.09 -3.49
C ASN A 151 7.08 12.55 -4.72
N ASP A 152 6.30 13.63 -4.58
CA ASP A 152 5.69 14.44 -5.65
C ASP A 152 6.70 15.44 -6.24
#